data_AF-A0A950N8S1-F1
#
_entry.id   AF-A0A950N8S1-F1
#
_cell.length_a   1.000
_cell.length_b   1.000
_cell.length_c   1.000
_cell.angle_alpha   90.00
_cell.angle_beta   90.00
_cell.angle_gamma   90.00
#
_symmetry.space_group_name_H-M   'P 1'
#
loop_
_entity.id
_entity.type
_entity.pdbx_description
1 polymer ?
#
loop_
_entity_poly.entity_id
_entity_poly.type
_entity_poly.pdbx_seq_one_letter_code
_entity_poly.pdbx_strand_id
1 'polypeptide(L)'
;ILDITGVPTVDTVVAQHLIKTVTAARLMGADCIISGIRPQIAQTIVHLGISLTDVITKATLADAIEVALERLGYNIVQMDPEK
;
A
#
# COMPACT_ATOMS: atom_id res chain seq x y z
N ILE A 1 -6.65 -0.30 2.40
CA ILE A 1 -5.20 -0.61 2.50
C ILE A 1 -5.02 -2.07 2.12
N LEU A 2 -4.06 -2.39 1.25
CA LEU A 2 -3.72 -3.75 0.84
C LEU A 2 -2.33 -4.09 1.40
N ASP A 3 -2.27 -4.96 2.40
CA ASP A 3 -1.01 -5.35 3.02
C ASP A 3 -0.44 -6.61 2.39
N ILE A 4 0.80 -6.50 1.90
CA ILE A 4 1.53 -7.62 1.29
C ILE A 4 2.74 -8.04 2.13
N THR A 5 2.81 -7.65 3.41
CA THR A 5 3.94 -8.00 4.30
C THR A 5 4.18 -9.51 4.37
N GLY A 6 3.11 -10.32 4.33
CA GLY A 6 3.16 -11.78 4.30
C GLY A 6 3.51 -12.41 2.94
N VAL A 7 3.68 -11.61 1.88
CA VAL A 7 4.04 -12.09 0.54
C VAL A 7 5.57 -12.17 0.45
N PRO A 8 6.16 -13.38 0.43
CA PRO A 8 7.61 -13.54 0.52
C PRO A 8 8.33 -13.07 -0.75
N THR A 9 7.71 -13.27 -1.91
CA THR A 9 8.21 -12.83 -3.22
C THR A 9 7.03 -12.42 -4.08
N VAL A 10 7.27 -11.48 -4.98
CA VAL A 10 6.27 -11.04 -5.96
C VAL A 10 6.75 -11.50 -7.32
N ASP A 11 5.95 -12.33 -7.99
CA ASP A 11 6.14 -12.70 -9.39
C ASP A 11 5.20 -11.92 -10.30
N THR A 12 5.30 -12.16 -11.61
CA THR A 12 4.45 -11.52 -12.63
C THR A 12 2.96 -11.73 -12.38
N VAL A 13 2.56 -12.92 -11.93
CA VAL A 13 1.15 -13.30 -11.75
C VAL A 13 0.57 -12.61 -10.52
N VAL A 14 1.26 -12.69 -9.39
CA VAL A 14 0.89 -11.99 -8.14
C VAL A 14 0.79 -10.50 -8.40
N ALA A 15 1.79 -9.91 -9.05
CA ALA A 15 1.79 -8.48 -9.33
C ALA A 15 0.64 -8.06 -10.26
N GLN A 16 0.35 -8.82 -11.32
CA GLN A 16 -0.82 -8.58 -12.18
C GLN A 16 -2.15 -8.64 -11.41
N HIS A 17 -2.29 -9.59 -10.48
CA HIS A 17 -3.49 -9.69 -9.65
C HIS A 17 -3.61 -8.53 -8.65
N LEU A 18 -2.48 -8.06 -8.09
CA LEU A 18 -2.46 -6.88 -7.23
C LEU A 18 -2.95 -5.64 -7.99
N ILE A 19 -2.45 -5.42 -9.20
CA ILE A 19 -2.89 -4.29 -10.06
C ILE A 19 -4.37 -4.41 -10.40
N LYS A 20 -4.85 -5.58 -10.83
CA LYS A 20 -6.29 -5.79 -11.13
C LYS A 20 -7.17 -5.48 -9.91
N THR A 21 -6.75 -5.92 -8.73
CA THR A 21 -7.46 -5.67 -7.47
C THR A 21 -7.54 -4.17 -7.16
N VAL A 22 -6.41 -3.47 -7.27
CA VAL A 22 -6.36 -2.01 -7.04
C VAL A 22 -7.20 -1.24 -8.06
N THR A 23 -7.10 -1.59 -9.35
CA THR A 23 -7.92 -0.97 -10.40
C THR A 23 -9.41 -1.20 -10.16
N ALA A 24 -9.82 -2.41 -9.80
CA ALA A 24 -11.20 -2.72 -9.49
C ALA A 24 -11.71 -1.90 -8.29
N ALA A 25 -10.93 -1.80 -7.21
CA ALA A 25 -11.27 -0.98 -6.05
C ALA A 25 -11.43 0.50 -6.41
N ARG A 26 -10.56 1.03 -7.27
CA ARG A 26 -10.68 2.42 -7.76
C ARG A 26 -11.89 2.66 -8.64
N LEU A 27 -12.27 1.70 -9.48
CA LEU A 27 -13.51 1.77 -10.26
C LEU A 27 -14.76 1.82 -9.36
N MET A 28 -14.67 1.27 -8.14
CA MET A 28 -15.72 1.38 -7.12
C MET A 28 -15.65 2.69 -6.30
N GLY A 29 -14.75 3.61 -6.65
CA GLY A 29 -14.57 4.89 -5.96
C GLY A 29 -13.68 4.82 -4.71
N ALA A 30 -12.95 3.72 -4.48
CA ALA A 30 -12.07 3.59 -3.33
C ALA A 30 -10.62 4.00 -3.64
N ASP A 31 -10.04 4.82 -2.77
CA ASP A 31 -8.61 5.08 -2.77
C ASP A 31 -7.82 3.90 -2.18
N CYS A 32 -6.72 3.56 -2.84
CA CYS A 32 -5.90 2.41 -2.49
C CYS A 32 -4.51 2.81 -2.02
N ILE A 33 -4.05 2.13 -0.96
CA ILE A 33 -2.68 2.20 -0.44
C ILE A 33 -2.18 0.76 -0.34
N ILE A 34 -0.99 0.47 -0.87
CA ILE A 34 -0.31 -0.82 -0.71
C ILE A 34 0.75 -0.69 0.39
N SER A 35 0.68 -1.53 1.42
CA SER A 35 1.69 -1.62 2.48
C SER A 35 2.54 -2.88 2.33
N GLY A 36 3.73 -2.89 2.93
CA GLY A 36 4.64 -4.04 2.86
C GLY A 36 5.58 -4.02 1.64
N ILE A 37 5.70 -2.88 0.95
CA ILE A 37 6.63 -2.73 -0.20
C ILE A 37 8.06 -2.59 0.33
N ARG A 38 8.73 -3.72 0.47
CA ARG A 38 10.17 -3.81 0.80
C ARG A 38 11.03 -3.50 -0.43
N PRO A 39 12.30 -3.08 -0.26
CA PRO A 39 13.18 -2.75 -1.40
C PRO A 39 13.25 -3.83 -2.48
N GLN A 40 13.32 -5.11 -2.08
CA GLN A 40 13.35 -6.24 -3.02
C GLN A 40 12.05 -6.35 -3.85
N ILE A 41 10.88 -6.14 -3.23
CA ILE A 41 9.60 -6.18 -3.93
C ILE A 41 9.50 -5.02 -4.93
N ALA A 42 9.91 -3.82 -4.52
CA ALA A 42 9.92 -2.66 -5.39
C ALA A 42 10.81 -2.88 -6.63
N GLN A 43 12.01 -3.43 -6.45
CA GLN A 43 12.90 -3.80 -7.56
C GLN A 43 12.26 -4.81 -8.50
N THR A 44 11.60 -5.85 -7.96
CA THR A 44 10.92 -6.83 -8.80
C THR A 44 9.77 -6.21 -9.59
N ILE A 45 8.96 -5.35 -8.99
CA ILE A 45 7.85 -4.65 -9.67
C ILE A 45 8.38 -3.81 -10.84
N VAL A 46 9.47 -3.06 -10.62
CA VAL A 46 10.13 -2.27 -11.68
C VAL A 46 10.70 -3.18 -12.78
N HIS A 47 11.36 -4.27 -12.40
CA HIS A 47 11.94 -5.23 -13.35
C HIS A 47 10.88 -5.90 -14.23
N LEU A 48 9.70 -6.20 -13.65
CA LEU A 48 8.56 -6.77 -14.36
C LEU A 48 7.83 -5.76 -15.27
N GLY A 49 8.26 -4.49 -15.29
CA GLY A 49 7.63 -3.43 -16.09
C GLY A 49 6.25 -3.03 -15.57
N ILE A 50 5.97 -3.28 -14.29
CA ILE A 50 4.67 -2.99 -13.68
C ILE A 50 4.70 -1.58 -13.10
N SER A 51 3.76 -0.74 -13.52
CA SER A 51 3.63 0.61 -13.02
C SER A 51 2.64 0.67 -11.86
N LEU A 52 3.09 1.29 -10.76
CA LEU A 52 2.29 1.66 -9.60
C LEU A 52 2.14 3.18 -9.46
N THR A 53 2.35 3.96 -10.54
CA THR A 53 2.41 5.44 -10.50
C THR A 53 1.25 6.09 -9.76
N ASP A 54 0.04 5.53 -9.88
CA ASP A 54 -1.15 6.12 -9.27
C ASP A 54 -1.53 5.48 -7.92
N VAL A 55 -0.68 4.62 -7.36
CA VAL A 55 -0.95 3.89 -6.12
C VAL A 55 0.03 4.33 -5.04
N ILE A 56 -0.47 4.78 -3.89
CA ILE A 56 0.40 5.07 -2.75
C ILE A 56 0.98 3.76 -2.23
N THR A 57 2.31 3.73 -2.08
CA THR A 57 3.03 2.61 -1.49
C THR A 57 3.67 3.01 -0.18
N LYS A 58 3.68 2.10 0.79
CA LYS A 58 4.32 2.26 2.09
C LYS A 58 5.09 1.00 2.47
N ALA A 59 6.17 1.19 3.21
CA ALA A 59 7.00 0.08 3.67
C ALA A 59 6.29 -0.75 4.74
N THR A 60 5.54 -0.09 5.64
CA THR A 60 4.83 -0.75 6.74
C THR A 60 3.33 -0.48 6.70
N LEU A 61 2.56 -1.34 7.39
CA LEU A 61 1.12 -1.12 7.59
C LEU A 61 0.86 0.13 8.46
N ALA A 62 1.74 0.42 9.43
CA ALA A 62 1.61 1.61 10.29
C ALA A 62 1.65 2.90 9.45
N ASP A 63 2.65 3.05 8.57
CA ASP A 63 2.75 4.24 7.71
C ASP A 63 1.57 4.36 6.72
N ALA A 64 0.97 3.23 6.34
CA ALA A 64 -0.21 3.22 5.47
C ALA A 64 -1.48 3.65 6.21
N ILE A 65 -1.63 3.24 7.48
CA ILE A 65 -2.73 3.67 8.34
C ILE A 65 -2.62 5.16 8.64
N GLU A 66 -1.42 5.66 8.95
CA GLU A 66 -1.17 7.09 9.16
C GLU A 66 -1.65 7.91 7.96
N VAL A 67 -1.21 7.57 6.74
CA VAL A 67 -1.66 8.26 5.52
C VAL A 67 -3.16 8.12 5.27
N ALA A 68 -3.75 6.96 5.59
CA ALA A 68 -5.19 6.76 5.44
C ALA A 68 -6.00 7.65 6.41
N LEU A 69 -5.53 7.79 7.64
CA LEU A 69 -6.17 8.64 8.66
C LEU A 69 -6.03 10.12 8.33
N GLU A 70 -4.84 10.57 7.91
CA GLU A 70 -4.62 11.94 7.44
C GLU A 70 -5.59 12.32 6.30
N ARG A 71 -5.78 11.41 5.33
CA ARG A 71 -6.72 11.61 4.21
C ARG A 71 -8.18 11.72 4.63
N LEU A 72 -8.54 11.07 5.74
CA LEU A 72 -9.87 11.16 6.33
C LEU A 72 -10.02 12.39 7.26
N GLY A 73 -8.98 13.21 7.41
CA GLY A 73 -8.97 14.38 8.29
C GLY A 73 -8.68 14.07 9.75
N TYR A 74 -8.15 12.89 10.05
CA TYR A 74 -7.71 12.51 11.40
C TYR A 74 -6.20 12.71 11.55
N ASN A 75 -5.77 13.15 12.73
CA ASN A 75 -4.36 13.23 13.11
C ASN A 75 -4.05 12.19 14.19
N ILE A 76 -2.98 11.43 14.00
CA ILE A 76 -2.46 10.56 15.05
C ILE A 76 -1.75 11.45 16.07
N VAL A 77 -2.17 11.37 17.33
CA VAL A 77 -1.52 12.06 18.44
C VAL A 77 -0.98 11.03 19.43
N GLN A 78 0.17 11.33 20.04
CA GLN A 78 0.62 10.55 21.18
C GLN A 78 -0.31 10.82 22.35
N MET A 79 -0.93 9.78 22.89
CA MET A 79 -1.72 9.90 24.11
C MET A 79 -0.75 10.16 25.25
N ASP A 80 -0.87 11.34 25.85
CA ASP A 80 -0.16 11.68 27.08
C ASP A 80 -0.96 11.08 28.25
N PRO A 81 -0.49 10.02 28.93
CA PRO A 81 -1.24 9.37 29.99
C PRO A 81 -1.41 10.27 31.24
N GLU A 82 -0.73 11.41 31.31
CA GLU A 82 -0.80 12.37 32.42
C GLU A 82 -1.74 13.57 32.15
N LYS A 83 -2.38 13.64 30.98
CA LYS A 83 -3.43 14.62 30.63
C LYS A 83 -4.80 13.97 30.41
#